data_AF-A0A383CTN6-F1
#
_entry.id   AF-A0A383CTN6-F1
#
_cell.length_a   1.000
_cell.length_b   1.000
_cell.length_c   1.000
_cell.angle_alpha   90.00
_cell.angle_beta   90.00
_cell.angle_gamma   90.00
#
_symmetry.space_group_name_H-M   'P 1'
#
loop_
_entity.id
_entity.type
_entity.pdbx_description
1 polymer ?
#
loop_
_entity_poly.entity_id
_entity_poly.type
_entity_poly.pdbx_seq_one_letter_code
_entity_poly.pdbx_strand_id
1 'polypeptide(L)'
;GISTRLDPEVQAASGDRFPRREAGPGSGLHWWAEVLLVLGFYIVYSTIRNLFGSESIPAADALTNAERIINLERSIGLYRELGLQQAFVDHRWFIQFWNLFYGTFHFTVTVFALVWVYRRFPHLYARHRSTFLCTTGLALVGFALFPLMPPRLLSNCGEFGGCLATLHPYVDTVTDVGGLWSFDSGTMQRVSNQYAAMPSLHFAWAMWSALVLWPIVGNRTARMLVAAYPIATLFAVIV
;
A
#
# COMPACT_ATOMS: atom_id res chain seq x y z
N GLY A 1 -69.62 -6.04 27.01
CA GLY A 1 -68.25 -5.86 26.49
C GLY A 1 -68.34 -5.73 24.99
N ILE A 2 -68.05 -4.54 24.46
CA ILE A 2 -68.21 -4.21 23.05
C ILE A 2 -66.99 -4.73 22.28
N SER A 3 -67.23 -5.63 21.33
CA SER A 3 -66.24 -6.16 20.39
C SER A 3 -66.04 -5.15 19.26
N THR A 4 -65.00 -4.32 19.33
CA THR A 4 -64.56 -3.48 18.21
C THR A 4 -63.79 -4.32 17.20
N ARG A 5 -64.49 -4.72 16.14
CA ARG A 5 -63.92 -5.31 14.92
C ARG A 5 -63.26 -4.16 14.14
N LEU A 6 -61.93 -4.14 14.08
CA LEU A 6 -61.17 -3.13 13.31
C LEU A 6 -61.38 -3.33 11.81
N ASP A 7 -61.59 -2.22 11.10
CA ASP A 7 -61.86 -2.16 9.67
C ASP A 7 -60.66 -2.65 8.83
N PRO A 8 -60.88 -3.46 7.77
CA PRO A 8 -59.81 -4.03 6.95
C PRO A 8 -59.10 -3.02 6.03
N GLU A 9 -59.59 -1.78 5.90
CA GLU A 9 -58.98 -0.76 5.03
C GLU A 9 -57.72 -0.10 5.59
N VAL A 10 -57.46 -0.19 6.91
CA VAL A 10 -56.29 0.47 7.53
C VAL A 10 -55.02 -0.38 7.43
N GLN A 11 -55.11 -1.67 7.09
CA GLN A 11 -53.93 -2.53 6.90
C GLN A 11 -53.25 -2.40 5.53
N ALA A 12 -53.87 -1.72 4.55
CA ALA A 12 -53.35 -1.68 3.18
C ALA A 12 -52.39 -0.50 2.89
N ALA A 13 -52.15 0.41 3.84
CA ALA A 13 -51.44 1.67 3.60
C ALA A 13 -49.99 1.74 4.16
N SER A 14 -49.38 0.63 4.55
CA SER A 14 -47.95 0.57 4.93
C SER A 14 -47.09 -0.16 3.90
N GLY A 15 -47.43 0.00 2.61
CA GLY A 15 -46.63 -0.50 1.51
C GLY A 15 -45.28 0.24 1.42
N ASP A 16 -44.20 -0.51 1.65
CA ASP A 16 -42.78 -0.18 1.49
C ASP A 16 -42.54 0.95 0.46
N ARG A 17 -42.31 2.19 0.94
CA ARG A 17 -42.06 3.36 0.08
C ARG A 17 -40.58 3.54 -0.30
N PHE A 18 -39.79 2.48 -0.20
CA PHE A 18 -38.46 2.44 -0.76
C PHE A 18 -38.28 1.11 -1.49
N PRO A 19 -37.94 1.11 -2.80
CA PRO A 19 -37.50 -0.12 -3.43
C PRO A 19 -36.29 -0.61 -2.65
N ARG A 20 -36.47 -1.72 -1.93
CA ARG A 20 -35.38 -2.46 -1.32
C ARG A 20 -34.54 -2.89 -2.50
N ARG A 21 -33.46 -2.16 -2.80
CA ARG A 21 -32.43 -2.60 -3.74
C ARG A 21 -32.06 -3.99 -3.27
N GLU A 22 -32.44 -5.02 -4.03
CA GLU A 22 -31.90 -6.35 -3.85
C GLU A 22 -30.42 -6.25 -4.20
N ALA A 23 -29.64 -5.81 -3.23
CA ALA A 23 -28.20 -5.82 -3.27
C ALA A 23 -27.81 -7.29 -3.18
N GLY A 24 -27.72 -7.95 -4.33
CA GLY A 24 -26.90 -9.14 -4.45
C GLY A 24 -25.51 -8.87 -3.85
N PRO A 25 -24.78 -9.91 -3.42
CA PRO A 25 -23.42 -9.72 -2.92
C PRO A 25 -22.57 -9.09 -4.03
N GLY A 26 -22.30 -7.79 -3.91
CA GLY A 26 -21.68 -7.03 -4.98
C GLY A 26 -21.33 -5.60 -4.57
N SER A 27 -20.35 -5.04 -5.26
CA SER A 27 -19.72 -3.74 -5.02
C SER A 27 -20.61 -2.50 -5.15
N GLY A 28 -21.91 -2.69 -5.39
CA GLY A 28 -22.82 -1.63 -5.83
C GLY A 28 -22.56 -1.12 -7.26
N LEU A 29 -21.51 -1.60 -7.95
CA LEU A 29 -21.21 -1.31 -9.35
C LEU A 29 -21.36 -2.57 -10.22
N HIS A 30 -21.70 -2.39 -11.49
CA HIS A 30 -21.65 -3.47 -12.47
C HIS A 30 -20.20 -3.92 -12.72
N TRP A 31 -19.99 -5.20 -13.04
CA TRP A 31 -18.66 -5.80 -13.27
C TRP A 31 -17.80 -5.01 -14.28
N TRP A 32 -18.42 -4.48 -15.33
CA TRP A 32 -17.74 -3.68 -16.35
C TRP A 32 -17.20 -2.35 -15.79
N ALA A 33 -17.85 -1.78 -14.78
CA ALA A 33 -17.39 -0.54 -14.16
C ALA A 33 -16.22 -0.79 -13.20
N GLU A 34 -16.11 -1.98 -12.61
CA GLU A 34 -14.89 -2.40 -11.90
C GLU A 34 -13.72 -2.57 -12.85
N VAL A 35 -13.94 -3.19 -14.02
CA VAL A 35 -12.92 -3.32 -15.08
C VAL A 35 -12.46 -1.95 -15.57
N LEU A 36 -13.39 -1.03 -15.87
CA LEU A 36 -13.05 0.33 -16.28
C LEU A 36 -12.29 1.10 -15.20
N LEU A 37 -12.62 0.87 -13.92
CA LEU A 37 -11.92 1.50 -12.81
C LEU A 37 -10.49 0.98 -12.66
N VAL A 38 -10.27 -0.34 -12.78
CA VAL A 38 -8.92 -0.92 -12.77
C VAL A 38 -8.12 -0.44 -13.97
N LEU A 39 -8.73 -0.43 -15.15
CA LEU A 39 -8.09 0.05 -16.38
C LEU A 39 -7.76 1.54 -16.28
N GLY A 40 -8.68 2.37 -15.79
CA GLY A 40 -8.47 3.79 -15.58
C GLY A 40 -7.34 4.06 -14.58
N PHE A 41 -7.31 3.31 -13.47
CA PHE A 41 -6.21 3.40 -12.50
C PHE A 41 -4.87 2.99 -13.12
N TYR A 42 -4.84 1.92 -13.91
CA TYR A 42 -3.64 1.47 -14.63
C TYR A 42 -3.14 2.51 -15.63
N ILE A 43 -4.04 3.18 -16.38
CA ILE A 43 -3.68 4.26 -17.30
C ILE A 43 -3.12 5.45 -16.54
N VAL A 44 -3.78 5.89 -15.46
CA VAL A 44 -3.30 7.00 -14.62
C VAL A 44 -1.92 6.69 -14.04
N TYR A 45 -1.75 5.49 -13.47
CA TYR A 45 -0.45 5.02 -12.98
C TYR A 45 0.62 5.05 -14.07
N SER A 46 0.32 4.48 -15.23
CA SER A 46 1.26 4.39 -16.35
C SER A 46 1.66 5.78 -16.85
N THR A 47 0.70 6.72 -16.94
CA THR A 47 0.96 8.10 -17.34
C THR A 47 1.82 8.83 -16.33
N ILE A 48 1.48 8.77 -15.04
CA ILE A 48 2.29 9.40 -13.97
C ILE A 48 3.71 8.83 -13.99
N ARG A 49 3.84 7.52 -14.11
CA ARG A 49 5.14 6.85 -14.19
C ARG A 49 5.94 7.27 -15.43
N ASN A 50 5.31 7.38 -16.60
CA ASN A 50 6.04 7.74 -17.82
C ASN A 50 6.47 9.22 -17.81
N LEU A 51 5.73 10.09 -17.13
CA LEU A 51 6.04 11.52 -17.04
C LEU A 51 7.03 11.85 -15.92
N PHE A 52 6.90 11.18 -14.77
CA PHE A 52 7.63 11.50 -13.54
C PHE A 52 8.39 10.30 -12.96
N GLY A 53 8.68 9.32 -13.81
CA GLY A 53 9.44 8.13 -13.45
C GLY A 53 10.94 8.40 -13.38
N SER A 54 11.68 7.42 -12.88
CA SER A 54 13.13 7.47 -12.79
C SER A 54 13.85 7.61 -14.14
N GLU A 55 13.19 7.28 -15.26
CA GLU A 55 13.74 7.52 -16.60
C GLU A 55 13.63 8.98 -17.07
N SER A 56 12.66 9.75 -16.55
CA SER A 56 12.40 11.13 -17.01
C SER A 56 12.99 12.20 -16.10
N ILE A 57 13.36 11.84 -14.86
CA ILE A 57 13.87 12.77 -13.86
C ILE A 57 15.37 12.51 -13.63
N PRO A 58 16.23 13.55 -13.64
CA PRO A 58 17.64 13.39 -13.30
C PRO A 58 17.84 12.84 -11.88
N ALA A 59 18.78 11.90 -11.72
CA ALA A 59 19.13 11.36 -10.41
C ALA A 59 19.54 12.44 -9.39
N ALA A 60 20.15 13.53 -9.86
CA ALA A 60 20.57 14.65 -9.04
C ALA A 60 19.40 15.37 -8.33
N ASP A 61 18.25 15.50 -9.00
CA ASP A 61 17.06 16.13 -8.41
C ASP A 61 16.47 15.25 -7.31
N ALA A 62 16.38 13.95 -7.57
CA ALA A 62 15.93 12.96 -6.60
C ALA A 62 16.87 12.84 -5.39
N LEU A 63 18.19 12.95 -5.62
CA LEU A 63 19.21 12.99 -4.58
C LEU A 63 19.08 14.26 -3.71
N THR A 64 18.90 15.43 -4.33
CA THR A 64 18.72 16.69 -3.60
C THR A 64 17.50 16.61 -2.66
N ASN A 65 16.41 16.01 -3.11
CA ASN A 65 15.24 15.80 -2.26
C ASN A 65 15.51 14.79 -1.14
N ALA A 66 16.27 13.72 -1.40
CA ALA A 66 16.70 12.78 -0.38
C ALA A 66 17.57 13.46 0.70
N GLU A 67 18.54 14.29 0.31
CA GLU A 67 19.37 15.06 1.24
C GLU A 67 18.54 16.01 2.12
N ARG A 68 17.50 16.65 1.56
CA ARG A 68 16.57 17.49 2.35
C ARG A 68 15.87 16.68 3.43
N ILE A 69 15.38 15.49 3.10
CA ILE A 69 14.72 14.59 4.06
C ILE A 69 15.72 14.09 5.11
N ILE A 70 16.92 13.66 4.69
CA ILE A 70 17.99 13.21 5.60
C ILE A 70 18.37 14.33 6.58
N ASN A 71 18.52 15.57 6.10
CA ASN A 71 18.83 16.71 6.95
C ASN A 71 17.70 16.98 7.96
N LEU A 72 16.45 16.89 7.53
CA LEU A 72 15.29 17.00 8.41
C LEU A 72 15.31 15.88 9.47
N GLU A 73 15.46 14.63 9.08
CA GLU A 73 15.53 13.47 9.98
C GLU A 73 16.67 13.60 11.00
N ARG A 74 17.83 14.09 10.57
CA ARG A 74 18.96 14.37 11.47
C ARG A 74 18.62 15.48 12.46
N SER A 75 17.94 16.54 12.02
CA SER A 75 17.56 17.68 12.87
C SER A 75 16.61 17.29 14.01
N ILE A 76 15.77 16.27 13.78
CA ILE A 76 14.80 15.74 14.77
C ILE A 76 15.27 14.42 15.42
N GLY A 77 16.48 13.95 15.11
CA GLY A 77 17.07 12.76 15.72
C GLY A 77 16.51 11.41 15.24
N LEU A 78 15.73 11.40 14.15
CA LEU A 78 15.12 10.21 13.56
C LEU A 78 15.97 9.50 12.50
N TYR A 79 17.14 10.06 12.14
CA TYR A 79 18.10 9.42 11.24
C TYR A 79 18.78 8.21 11.90
N ARG A 80 18.04 7.11 12.04
CA ARG A 80 18.43 5.88 12.76
C ARG A 80 18.36 4.63 11.90
N GLU A 81 17.73 4.73 10.72
CA GLU A 81 17.50 3.61 9.80
C GLU A 81 18.78 2.87 9.45
N LEU A 82 19.85 3.60 9.13
CA LEU A 82 21.15 3.00 8.80
C LEU A 82 21.68 2.11 9.93
N GLY A 83 21.59 2.57 11.18
CA GLY A 83 22.05 1.80 12.33
C GLY A 83 21.20 0.56 12.59
N LEU A 84 19.89 0.65 12.33
CA LEU A 84 18.99 -0.50 12.40
C LEU A 84 19.30 -1.53 11.31
N GLN A 85 19.44 -1.11 10.06
CA GLN A 85 19.81 -2.01 8.96
C GLN A 85 21.16 -2.69 9.24
N GLN A 86 22.19 -1.93 9.61
CA GLN A 86 23.53 -2.48 9.89
C GLN A 86 23.53 -3.49 11.03
N ALA A 87 22.64 -3.38 12.01
CA ALA A 87 22.53 -4.36 13.10
C ALA A 87 22.07 -5.75 12.60
N PHE A 88 21.34 -5.82 11.48
CA PHE A 88 20.75 -7.05 10.97
C PHE A 88 21.32 -7.51 9.62
N VAL A 89 21.99 -6.65 8.86
CA VAL A 89 22.43 -6.94 7.48
C VAL A 89 23.34 -8.16 7.35
N ASP A 90 24.17 -8.44 8.38
CA ASP A 90 25.04 -9.61 8.40
C ASP A 90 24.29 -10.93 8.62
N HIS A 91 23.06 -10.87 9.14
CA HIS A 91 22.21 -12.03 9.40
C HIS A 91 21.41 -12.42 8.16
N ARG A 92 22.07 -13.04 7.17
CA ARG A 92 21.46 -13.36 5.86
C ARG A 92 20.08 -14.02 5.93
N TRP A 93 19.91 -15.06 6.77
CA TRP A 93 18.63 -15.76 6.89
C TRP A 93 17.50 -14.86 7.40
N PHE A 94 17.83 -13.91 8.28
CA PHE A 94 16.89 -12.96 8.86
C PHE A 94 16.43 -11.97 7.79
N ILE A 95 17.37 -11.41 7.04
CA ILE A 95 17.09 -10.50 5.92
C ILE A 95 16.27 -11.21 4.83
N GLN A 96 16.62 -12.46 4.49
CA GLN A 96 15.85 -13.26 3.52
C GLN A 96 14.40 -13.48 3.95
N PHE A 97 14.17 -13.75 5.23
CA PHE A 97 12.82 -13.86 5.77
C PHE A 97 12.05 -12.55 5.62
N TRP A 98 12.65 -11.42 5.96
CA TRP A 98 11.99 -10.11 5.85
C TRP A 98 11.77 -9.67 4.41
N ASN A 99 12.69 -9.96 3.49
CA ASN A 99 12.50 -9.76 2.05
C ASN A 99 11.34 -10.61 1.52
N LEU A 100 11.23 -11.87 1.95
CA LEU A 100 10.11 -12.74 1.60
C LEU A 100 8.80 -12.22 2.19
N PHE A 101 8.80 -11.82 3.45
CA PHE A 101 7.64 -11.22 4.11
C PHE A 101 7.17 -9.98 3.35
N TYR A 102 8.08 -9.06 3.05
CA TYR A 102 7.84 -7.85 2.30
C TYR A 102 7.25 -8.14 0.91
N GLY A 103 7.87 -9.04 0.15
CA GLY A 103 7.44 -9.39 -1.20
C GLY A 103 6.12 -10.16 -1.27
N THR A 104 5.81 -11.01 -0.28
CA THR A 104 4.61 -11.87 -0.32
C THR A 104 3.44 -11.30 0.47
N PHE A 105 3.62 -10.97 1.75
CA PHE A 105 2.50 -10.60 2.62
C PHE A 105 1.83 -9.30 2.17
N HIS A 106 2.60 -8.37 1.61
CA HIS A 106 2.08 -7.12 1.07
C HIS A 106 0.90 -7.34 0.11
N PHE A 107 1.06 -8.22 -0.88
CA PHE A 107 0.00 -8.54 -1.83
C PHE A 107 -1.03 -9.49 -1.24
N THR A 108 -0.59 -10.56 -0.56
CA THR A 108 -1.50 -11.59 -0.05
C THR A 108 -2.51 -11.03 0.95
N VAL A 109 -2.07 -10.22 1.92
CA VAL A 109 -2.95 -9.67 2.95
C VAL A 109 -3.91 -8.64 2.36
N THR A 110 -3.44 -7.80 1.43
CA THR A 110 -4.27 -6.78 0.77
C THR A 110 -5.37 -7.43 -0.08
N VAL A 111 -5.02 -8.42 -0.91
CA VAL A 111 -5.99 -9.18 -1.72
C VAL A 111 -6.96 -9.93 -0.82
N PHE A 112 -6.46 -10.58 0.25
CA PHE A 112 -7.30 -11.24 1.23
C PHE A 112 -8.32 -10.28 1.85
N ALA A 113 -7.89 -9.10 2.31
CA ALA A 113 -8.78 -8.11 2.91
C ALA A 113 -9.87 -7.64 1.93
N LEU A 114 -9.51 -7.36 0.68
CA LEU A 114 -10.46 -6.98 -0.37
C LEU A 114 -11.49 -8.09 -0.65
N VAL A 115 -11.02 -9.32 -0.88
CA VAL A 115 -11.88 -10.48 -1.15
C VAL A 115 -12.77 -10.78 0.05
N TRP A 116 -12.24 -10.70 1.26
CA TRP A 116 -13.00 -10.95 2.48
C TRP A 116 -14.13 -9.94 2.67
N VAL A 117 -13.83 -8.64 2.53
CA VAL A 117 -14.85 -7.59 2.59
C VAL A 117 -15.88 -7.76 1.48
N TYR A 118 -15.44 -8.05 0.25
CA TYR A 118 -16.36 -8.29 -0.86
C TYR A 118 -17.35 -9.43 -0.58
N ARG A 119 -16.85 -10.57 -0.07
CA ARG A 119 -17.69 -11.74 0.19
C ARG A 119 -18.58 -11.59 1.41
N ARG A 120 -18.07 -11.02 2.50
CA ARG A 120 -18.75 -11.01 3.80
C ARG A 120 -19.50 -9.72 4.11
N PHE A 121 -19.04 -8.60 3.56
CA PHE A 121 -19.55 -7.24 3.80
C PHE A 121 -19.66 -6.43 2.50
N PRO A 122 -20.42 -6.90 1.50
CA PRO A 122 -20.49 -6.26 0.17
C PRO A 122 -20.90 -4.79 0.23
N HIS A 123 -21.74 -4.42 1.19
CA HIS A 123 -22.17 -3.03 1.42
C HIS A 123 -21.04 -2.07 1.82
N LEU A 124 -19.92 -2.57 2.37
CA LEU A 124 -18.74 -1.77 2.74
C LEU A 124 -17.66 -1.79 1.66
N TYR A 125 -17.70 -2.76 0.74
CA TYR A 125 -16.64 -2.99 -0.24
C TYR A 125 -16.36 -1.76 -1.10
N ALA A 126 -17.40 -1.10 -1.61
CA ALA A 126 -17.26 0.09 -2.45
C ALA A 126 -16.46 1.20 -1.75
N ARG A 127 -16.75 1.43 -0.46
CA ARG A 127 -16.06 2.43 0.35
C ARG A 127 -14.60 2.06 0.54
N HIS A 128 -14.32 0.84 0.99
CA HIS A 128 -12.94 0.40 1.26
C HIS A 128 -12.09 0.35 -0.01
N ARG A 129 -12.64 -0.12 -1.13
CA ARG A 129 -12.00 -0.09 -2.45
C ARG A 129 -11.66 1.34 -2.88
N SER A 130 -12.62 2.26 -2.80
CA SER A 130 -12.38 3.66 -3.16
C SER A 130 -11.34 4.31 -2.25
N THR A 131 -11.37 4.05 -0.94
CA THR A 131 -10.32 4.52 -0.03
C THR A 131 -8.95 4.00 -0.44
N PHE A 132 -8.82 2.70 -0.75
CA PHE A 132 -7.58 2.09 -1.21
C PHE A 132 -7.03 2.76 -2.47
N LEU A 133 -7.89 2.99 -3.46
CA LEU A 133 -7.53 3.64 -4.72
C LEU A 133 -7.17 5.12 -4.51
N CYS A 134 -7.90 5.84 -3.68
CA CYS A 134 -7.59 7.23 -3.34
C CYS A 134 -6.25 7.34 -2.59
N THR A 135 -5.98 6.46 -1.63
CA THR A 135 -4.68 6.42 -0.92
C THR A 135 -3.54 6.13 -1.89
N THR A 136 -3.72 5.17 -2.80
CA THR A 136 -2.70 4.85 -3.80
C THR A 136 -2.52 6.00 -4.79
N GLY A 137 -3.61 6.60 -5.28
CA GLY A 137 -3.56 7.76 -6.16
C GLY A 137 -2.88 8.97 -5.53
N LEU A 138 -3.13 9.23 -4.25
CA LEU A 138 -2.45 10.30 -3.50
C LEU A 138 -0.94 10.02 -3.38
N ALA A 139 -0.55 8.77 -3.14
CA ALA A 139 0.86 8.39 -3.14
C ALA A 139 1.52 8.61 -4.51
N LEU A 140 0.82 8.28 -5.61
CA LEU A 140 1.31 8.54 -6.97
C LEU A 140 1.50 10.03 -7.25
N VAL A 141 0.59 10.88 -6.78
CA VAL A 141 0.75 12.34 -6.86
C VAL A 141 1.97 12.79 -6.06
N GLY A 142 2.20 12.22 -4.87
CA GLY A 142 3.39 12.46 -4.06
C GLY A 142 4.68 12.12 -4.83
N PHE A 143 4.75 10.93 -5.44
CA PHE A 143 5.90 10.51 -6.25
C PHE A 143 6.16 11.43 -7.44
N ALA A 144 5.10 11.97 -8.05
CA ALA A 144 5.22 12.88 -9.18
C ALA A 144 5.76 14.26 -8.77
N LEU A 145 5.29 14.78 -7.63
CA LEU A 145 5.65 16.12 -7.15
C LEU A 145 6.97 16.15 -6.38
N PHE A 146 7.36 15.02 -5.78
CA PHE A 146 8.53 14.91 -4.94
C PHE A 146 9.30 13.62 -5.26
N PRO A 147 10.00 13.57 -6.40
CA PRO A 147 10.89 12.44 -6.71
C PRO A 147 11.95 12.36 -5.62
N LEU A 148 12.04 11.22 -4.94
CA LEU A 148 12.91 11.02 -3.80
C LEU A 148 13.77 9.79 -4.02
N MET A 149 15.09 9.95 -3.97
CA MET A 149 16.00 8.83 -4.01
C MET A 149 15.88 7.99 -2.71
N PRO A 150 15.55 6.69 -2.79
CA PRO A 150 15.50 5.83 -1.62
C PRO A 150 16.89 5.56 -1.04
N PRO A 151 17.01 5.26 0.27
CA PRO A 151 18.30 5.00 0.92
C PRO A 151 19.16 3.93 0.23
N ARG A 152 18.54 2.85 -0.27
CA ARG A 152 19.23 1.77 -1.01
C ARG A 152 19.98 2.23 -2.27
N LEU A 153 19.56 3.35 -2.88
CA LEU A 153 20.19 3.91 -4.08
C LEU A 153 21.25 4.97 -3.75
N LEU A 154 21.35 5.43 -2.50
CA LEU A 154 22.36 6.42 -2.11
C LEU A 154 23.78 5.87 -2.24
N SER A 155 24.02 4.62 -1.87
CA SER A 155 25.32 3.95 -2.00
C SER A 155 25.59 3.41 -3.40
N ASN A 156 24.57 3.31 -4.25
CA ASN A 156 24.68 2.73 -5.59
C ASN A 156 25.31 3.75 -6.58
N CYS A 157 26.28 3.32 -7.38
CA CYS A 157 26.93 4.16 -8.41
C CYS A 157 26.42 3.90 -9.84
N GLY A 158 25.30 3.18 -9.98
CA GLY A 158 24.63 2.92 -11.26
C GLY A 158 23.83 4.11 -11.78
N GLU A 159 23.12 3.90 -12.89
CA GLU A 159 22.39 4.95 -13.66
C GLU A 159 21.42 5.80 -12.81
N PHE A 160 20.78 5.20 -11.81
CA PHE A 160 19.79 5.87 -10.94
C PHE A 160 20.32 6.15 -9.52
N GLY A 161 21.60 5.89 -9.25
CA GLY A 161 22.20 5.95 -7.92
C GLY A 161 22.91 7.26 -7.61
N GLY A 162 23.12 7.53 -6.31
CA GLY A 162 23.79 8.74 -5.82
C GLY A 162 25.32 8.62 -5.74
N CYS A 163 25.87 7.41 -5.67
CA CYS A 163 27.29 7.13 -5.45
C CYS A 163 27.89 7.77 -4.17
N LEU A 164 27.07 7.87 -3.12
CA LEU A 164 27.42 8.38 -1.78
C LEU A 164 27.73 7.24 -0.78
N ALA A 165 28.36 6.15 -1.23
CA ALA A 165 28.62 4.98 -0.39
C ALA A 165 29.44 5.28 0.89
N THR A 166 30.33 6.28 0.85
CA THR A 166 31.13 6.71 2.01
C THR A 166 30.31 7.48 3.06
N LEU A 167 29.25 8.17 2.65
CA LEU A 167 28.39 8.96 3.53
C LEU A 167 27.16 8.19 4.01
N HIS A 168 26.63 7.32 3.14
CA HIS A 168 25.40 6.57 3.34
C HIS A 168 25.58 5.11 2.90
N PRO A 169 26.27 4.27 3.70
CA PRO A 169 26.56 2.88 3.38
C PRO A 169 25.34 1.96 3.57
N TYR A 170 24.23 2.26 2.89
CA TYR A 170 23.07 1.38 2.83
C TYR A 170 23.33 0.19 1.90
N VAL A 171 22.70 -0.95 2.20
CA VAL A 171 22.78 -2.17 1.39
C VAL A 171 21.43 -2.43 0.73
N ASP A 172 21.43 -2.77 -0.56
CA ASP A 172 20.21 -3.18 -1.26
C ASP A 172 19.97 -4.67 -1.01
N THR A 173 19.34 -4.98 0.12
CA THR A 173 19.11 -6.35 0.57
C THR A 173 18.26 -7.17 -0.39
N VAL A 174 17.39 -6.54 -1.20
CA VAL A 174 16.54 -7.23 -2.18
C VAL A 174 17.38 -7.77 -3.34
N THR A 175 18.36 -6.98 -3.80
CA THR A 175 19.29 -7.34 -4.88
C THR A 175 20.45 -8.21 -4.37
N ASP A 176 21.09 -7.81 -3.27
CA ASP A 176 22.40 -8.35 -2.84
C ASP A 176 22.29 -9.64 -2.00
N VAL A 177 21.24 -9.77 -1.18
CA VAL A 177 21.06 -10.92 -0.28
C VAL A 177 20.16 -11.99 -0.91
N GLY A 178 19.35 -11.57 -1.89
CA GLY A 178 18.42 -12.42 -2.61
C GLY A 178 17.20 -12.83 -1.78
N GLY A 179 16.13 -13.20 -2.50
CA GLY A 179 14.91 -13.79 -1.96
C GLY A 179 14.14 -14.47 -3.11
N LEU A 180 13.08 -15.23 -2.80
CA LEU A 180 12.24 -15.88 -3.83
C LEU A 180 11.66 -14.89 -4.88
N TRP A 181 11.70 -13.59 -4.59
CA TRP A 181 11.32 -12.48 -5.46
C TRP A 181 12.51 -11.58 -5.82
N SER A 182 13.65 -12.12 -6.26
CA SER A 182 14.64 -11.27 -6.90
C SER A 182 14.01 -10.70 -8.18
N PHE A 183 13.51 -9.47 -8.11
CA PHE A 183 12.91 -8.73 -9.24
C PHE A 183 13.98 -8.26 -10.24
N ASP A 184 14.96 -9.13 -10.49
CA ASP A 184 16.21 -8.89 -11.20
C ASP A 184 16.05 -9.11 -12.71
N SER A 185 14.97 -8.58 -13.27
CA SER A 185 14.94 -8.30 -14.69
C SER A 185 15.15 -6.80 -14.84
N GLY A 186 16.27 -6.39 -15.43
CA GLY A 186 16.56 -4.96 -15.69
C GLY A 186 15.45 -4.24 -16.47
N THR A 187 14.56 -5.00 -17.12
CA THR A 187 13.32 -4.51 -17.73
C THR A 187 12.27 -4.08 -16.68
N MET A 188 12.12 -4.78 -15.56
CA MET A 188 11.22 -4.37 -14.47
C MET A 188 11.72 -3.16 -13.70
N GLN A 189 13.04 -2.99 -13.50
CA GLN A 189 13.59 -1.81 -12.83
C GLN A 189 13.33 -0.51 -13.60
N ARG A 190 13.38 -0.54 -14.94
CA ARG A 190 12.97 0.57 -15.81
C ARG A 190 11.46 0.80 -15.83
N VAL A 191 10.70 -0.29 -15.68
CA VAL A 191 9.24 -0.28 -15.62
C VAL A 191 8.70 0.13 -14.24
N SER A 192 9.51 0.11 -13.17
CA SER A 192 9.13 0.58 -11.84
C SER A 192 9.81 1.91 -11.53
N ASN A 193 9.07 2.92 -11.06
CA ASN A 193 9.66 4.21 -10.68
C ASN A 193 10.62 4.05 -9.49
N GLN A 194 11.93 4.18 -9.73
CA GLN A 194 12.96 4.01 -8.69
C GLN A 194 12.99 5.15 -7.66
N TYR A 195 12.44 6.32 -7.99
CA TYR A 195 12.38 7.49 -7.10
C TYR A 195 11.06 7.60 -6.33
N ALA A 196 10.23 6.55 -6.36
CA ALA A 196 8.94 6.50 -5.67
C ALA A 196 9.09 6.03 -4.20
N ALA A 197 9.92 6.73 -3.43
CA ALA A 197 10.27 6.33 -2.06
C ALA A 197 9.30 6.86 -0.99
N MET A 198 8.76 8.07 -1.16
CA MET A 198 7.81 8.69 -0.21
C MET A 198 6.59 9.28 -0.91
N PRO A 199 5.35 9.06 -0.40
CA PRO A 199 5.01 8.31 0.82
C PRO A 199 5.06 6.77 0.64
N SER A 200 5.33 6.04 1.72
CA SER A 200 5.47 4.57 1.68
C SER A 200 4.14 3.87 1.36
N LEU A 201 4.00 3.38 0.13
CA LEU A 201 2.82 2.63 -0.32
C LEU A 201 2.66 1.31 0.43
N HIS A 202 3.78 0.64 0.73
CA HIS A 202 3.77 -0.63 1.46
C HIS A 202 3.17 -0.48 2.86
N PHE A 203 3.61 0.54 3.59
CA PHE A 203 3.04 0.86 4.89
C PHE A 203 1.59 1.33 4.78
N ALA A 204 1.26 2.15 3.78
CA ALA A 204 -0.11 2.64 3.57
C ALA A 204 -1.10 1.48 3.33
N TRP A 205 -0.75 0.50 2.49
CA TRP A 205 -1.58 -0.68 2.23
C TRP A 205 -1.67 -1.60 3.44
N ALA A 206 -0.58 -1.75 4.20
CA ALA A 206 -0.57 -2.52 5.43
C ALA A 206 -1.48 -1.89 6.50
N MET A 207 -1.39 -0.57 6.67
CA MET A 207 -2.26 0.20 7.55
C MET A 207 -3.72 0.14 7.10
N TRP A 208 -3.99 0.32 5.81
CA TRP A 208 -5.34 0.17 5.25
C TRP A 208 -5.92 -1.21 5.53
N SER A 209 -5.14 -2.27 5.29
CA SER A 209 -5.55 -3.66 5.57
C SER A 209 -5.85 -3.85 7.06
N ALA A 210 -5.02 -3.28 7.93
CA ALA A 210 -5.25 -3.33 9.37
C ALA A 210 -6.57 -2.65 9.77
N LEU A 211 -6.82 -1.43 9.27
CA LEU A 211 -8.03 -0.66 9.56
C LEU A 211 -9.29 -1.33 9.03
N VAL A 212 -9.21 -2.00 7.88
CA VAL A 212 -10.32 -2.75 7.28
C VAL A 212 -10.63 -4.01 8.09
N LEU A 213 -9.61 -4.77 8.48
CA LEU A 213 -9.79 -6.05 9.14
C LEU A 213 -10.08 -5.91 10.64
N TRP A 214 -9.56 -4.88 11.31
CA TRP A 214 -9.70 -4.66 12.75
C TRP A 214 -11.14 -4.76 13.30
N PRO A 215 -12.14 -4.04 12.74
CA PRO A 215 -13.52 -4.14 13.23
C PRO A 215 -14.18 -5.48 12.92
N ILE A 216 -13.64 -6.25 11.97
CA ILE A 216 -14.19 -7.53 11.50
C ILE A 216 -13.67 -8.69 12.35
N VAL A 217 -12.42 -8.63 12.82
CA VAL A 217 -11.83 -9.70 13.62
C VAL A 217 -12.33 -9.69 15.07
N GLY A 218 -12.90 -10.82 15.49
CA GLY A 218 -13.50 -10.96 16.82
C GLY A 218 -12.56 -11.43 17.93
N ASN A 219 -11.58 -12.27 17.60
CA ASN A 219 -10.69 -12.88 18.60
C ASN A 219 -9.48 -11.96 18.92
N ARG A 220 -8.95 -12.08 20.15
CA ARG A 220 -7.81 -11.25 20.61
C ARG A 220 -6.55 -11.50 19.77
N THR A 221 -6.29 -12.75 19.42
CA THR A 221 -5.11 -13.13 18.63
C THR A 221 -5.12 -12.50 17.25
N ALA A 222 -6.23 -12.53 16.50
CA ALA A 222 -6.29 -11.91 15.18
C ALA A 222 -6.21 -10.40 15.28
N ARG A 223 -6.77 -9.77 16.32
CA ARG A 223 -6.54 -8.32 16.55
C ARG A 223 -5.06 -8.00 16.73
N MET A 224 -4.35 -8.79 17.54
CA MET A 224 -2.90 -8.64 17.70
C MET A 224 -2.17 -8.82 16.37
N LEU A 225 -2.50 -9.84 15.58
CA LEU A 225 -1.89 -10.07 14.26
C LEU A 225 -2.17 -8.91 13.27
N VAL A 226 -3.41 -8.43 13.25
CA VAL A 226 -3.83 -7.30 12.39
C VAL A 226 -3.11 -6.01 12.78
N ALA A 227 -2.91 -5.74 14.07
CA ALA A 227 -2.12 -4.59 14.53
C ALA A 227 -0.61 -4.78 14.34
N ALA A 228 -0.10 -6.00 14.47
CA ALA A 228 1.31 -6.31 14.26
C ALA A 228 1.72 -6.17 12.79
N TYR A 229 0.80 -6.43 11.85
CA TYR A 229 1.09 -6.38 10.42
C TYR A 229 1.70 -5.06 9.92
N PRO A 230 1.10 -3.86 10.13
CA PRO A 230 1.72 -2.61 9.69
C PRO A 230 3.05 -2.32 10.37
N ILE A 231 3.23 -2.75 11.62
CA ILE A 231 4.49 -2.60 12.36
C ILE A 231 5.57 -3.50 11.73
N ALA A 232 5.22 -4.75 11.43
CA ALA A 232 6.09 -5.70 10.76
C ALA A 232 6.45 -5.23 9.35
N THR A 233 5.50 -4.66 8.59
CA THR A 233 5.78 -4.06 7.28
C THR A 233 6.70 -2.86 7.39
N LEU A 234 6.50 -1.98 8.38
CA LEU A 234 7.39 -0.85 8.60
C LEU A 234 8.81 -1.34 8.94
N PHE A 235 8.93 -2.33 9.82
CA PHE A 235 10.21 -2.94 10.15
C PHE A 235 10.89 -3.54 8.91
N ALA A 236 10.16 -4.32 8.11
CA ALA A 236 10.66 -4.93 6.88
C ALA A 236 11.13 -3.92 5.82
N VAL A 237 10.60 -2.69 5.83
CA VAL A 237 11.04 -1.61 4.94
C VAL A 237 12.34 -0.96 5.42
N ILE A 238 12.61 -0.99 6.73
CA ILE A 238 13.77 -0.35 7.36
C ILE A 238 15.02 -1.25 7.31
N VAL A 239 14.85 -2.57 7.45
CA VAL A 239 15.96 -3.54 7.46
C VAL A 239 16.31 -4.03 6.06
#